data_AF-A0A6N6VV68-F1
#
_entry.id   AF-A0A6N6VV68-F1
#
_cell.length_a   1.000
_cell.length_b   1.000
_cell.length_c   1.000
_cell.angle_alpha   90.00
_cell.angle_beta   90.00
_cell.angle_gamma   90.00
#
_symmetry.space_group_name_H-M   'P 1'
#
loop_
_entity.id
_entity.type
_entity.pdbx_description
1 polymer ?
#
loop_
_entity_poly.entity_id
_entity_poly.type
_entity_poly.pdbx_seq_one_letter_code
_entity_poly.pdbx_strand_id
1 'polypeptide(L)'
;MVKWKLLKCRSSHHMTTKVKHMTNKGGDSIREFIDGVTFGEYVRTLREADGMTQQELADKIGSKKQFISAVETGREKVGLDYANRIAIAMGYSLAPFAKILINEQLKEYDPTLEIDIRSKKAS
;
A
#
# COMPACT_ATOMS: atom_id res chain seq x y z
N MET A 1 38.51 -19.52 -37.12
CA MET A 1 39.39 -19.36 -35.95
C MET A 1 39.99 -17.96 -35.98
N VAL A 2 39.53 -17.04 -35.14
CA VAL A 2 40.22 -15.75 -34.97
C VAL A 2 40.32 -15.46 -33.48
N LYS A 3 41.58 -15.36 -33.04
CA LYS A 3 42.03 -15.25 -31.65
C LYS A 3 41.52 -13.98 -30.99
N TRP A 4 40.79 -14.12 -29.87
CA TRP A 4 40.52 -13.01 -28.95
C TRP A 4 41.73 -12.80 -28.04
N LYS A 5 42.52 -11.77 -28.34
CA LYS A 5 43.66 -11.34 -27.50
C LYS A 5 43.15 -10.30 -26.51
N LEU A 6 43.13 -10.67 -25.24
CA LEU A 6 42.88 -9.82 -24.08
C LEU A 6 43.77 -8.56 -24.12
N LEU A 7 43.15 -7.38 -24.13
CA LEU A 7 43.76 -6.16 -23.60
C LEU A 7 42.99 -5.74 -22.35
N LYS A 8 43.68 -5.83 -21.21
CA LYS A 8 43.26 -5.25 -19.93
C LYS A 8 43.45 -3.72 -20.03
N CYS A 9 42.37 -2.96 -19.87
CA CYS A 9 42.47 -1.57 -19.42
C CYS A 9 41.67 -1.45 -18.11
N ARG A 10 42.34 -0.93 -17.09
CA ARG A 10 41.93 -0.93 -15.68
C ARG A 10 41.44 0.46 -15.30
N SER A 11 40.41 0.47 -14.44
CA SER A 11 39.88 1.57 -13.63
C SER A 11 38.61 2.28 -14.14
N SER A 12 37.48 1.76 -13.65
CA SER A 12 36.53 2.45 -12.76
C SER A 12 36.07 3.84 -13.19
N HIS A 13 34.81 3.95 -13.61
CA HIS A 13 33.81 4.87 -13.05
C HIS A 13 32.43 4.25 -13.34
N HIS A 14 31.90 3.47 -12.40
CA HIS A 14 30.47 3.16 -12.37
C HIS A 14 29.73 4.49 -12.21
N MET A 15 28.99 4.91 -13.22
CA MET A 15 27.95 5.93 -13.05
C MET A 15 26.83 5.28 -12.23
N THR A 16 26.97 5.29 -10.92
CA THR A 16 25.83 5.09 -10.03
C THR A 16 25.00 6.36 -10.16
N THR A 17 23.83 6.25 -10.78
CA THR A 17 22.87 7.34 -10.78
C THR A 17 22.40 7.51 -9.34
N LYS A 18 23.09 8.40 -8.62
CA LYS A 18 22.73 8.83 -7.27
C LYS A 18 21.43 9.62 -7.42
N VAL A 19 20.30 8.92 -7.36
CA VAL A 19 19.00 9.56 -7.16
C VAL A 19 19.12 10.25 -5.80
N LYS A 20 19.33 11.57 -5.82
CA LYS A 20 19.21 12.40 -4.62
C LYS A 20 17.76 12.24 -4.17
N HIS A 21 17.55 11.50 -3.08
CA HIS A 21 16.32 11.62 -2.30
C HIS A 21 16.26 13.07 -1.81
N MET A 22 15.58 13.92 -2.57
CA MET A 22 15.15 15.23 -2.11
C MET A 22 14.02 14.98 -1.11
N THR A 23 14.29 15.20 0.17
CA THR A 23 13.32 15.04 1.25
C THR A 23 12.27 16.14 1.15
N ASN A 24 11.09 15.80 0.62
CA ASN A 24 9.94 16.66 0.74
C ASN A 24 9.44 16.55 2.19
N LYS A 25 9.74 17.55 3.04
CA LYS A 25 9.37 17.53 4.47
C LYS A 25 7.86 17.37 4.72
N GLY A 26 7.00 17.62 3.73
CA GLY A 26 5.56 17.33 3.80
C GLY A 26 5.16 15.90 3.39
N GLY A 27 6.04 15.16 2.70
CA GLY A 27 5.81 13.76 2.33
C GLY A 27 6.16 12.77 3.45
N ASP A 28 7.06 13.17 4.35
CA ASP A 28 7.49 12.36 5.48
C ASP A 28 6.37 12.24 6.53
N SER A 29 5.61 13.32 6.79
CA SER A 29 4.46 13.31 7.71
C SER A 29 3.28 12.48 7.18
N ILE A 30 3.03 12.51 5.86
CA ILE A 30 1.97 11.70 5.24
C ILE A 30 2.33 10.20 5.28
N ARG A 31 3.61 9.85 5.06
CA ARG A 31 4.07 8.46 5.18
C ARG A 31 3.93 7.94 6.60
N GLU A 32 4.42 8.70 7.58
CA GLU A 32 4.32 8.33 9.00
C GLU A 32 2.87 8.10 9.43
N PHE A 33 1.95 8.94 8.96
CA PHE A 33 0.51 8.75 9.19
C PHE A 33 -0.02 7.45 8.56
N ILE A 34 0.29 7.18 7.29
CA ILE A 34 -0.17 5.96 6.58
C ILE A 34 0.38 4.68 7.24
N ASP A 35 1.58 4.72 7.78
CA ASP A 35 2.17 3.55 8.42
C ASP A 35 1.64 3.35 9.85
N GLY A 36 1.07 4.38 10.49
CA GLY A 36 0.49 4.31 11.84
C GLY A 36 -1.01 4.00 11.90
N VAL A 37 -1.74 4.13 10.80
CA VAL A 37 -3.20 3.92 10.75
C VAL A 37 -3.55 2.45 10.51
N THR A 38 -4.61 1.96 11.15
CA THR A 38 -5.17 0.63 10.86
C THR A 38 -5.96 0.64 9.57
N PHE A 39 -6.17 -0.53 8.97
CA PHE A 39 -7.01 -0.70 7.79
C PHE A 39 -8.44 -0.21 8.03
N GLY A 40 -9.02 -0.56 9.19
CA GLY A 40 -10.37 -0.15 9.56
C GLY A 40 -10.53 1.37 9.63
N GLU A 41 -9.58 2.05 10.29
CA GLU A 41 -9.55 3.51 10.37
C GLU A 41 -9.39 4.16 9.00
N TYR A 42 -8.50 3.62 8.17
CA TYR A 42 -8.30 4.12 6.80
C TYR A 42 -9.59 4.05 5.96
N VAL A 43 -10.28 2.91 5.99
CA VAL A 43 -11.58 2.74 5.30
C VAL A 43 -12.60 3.75 5.83
N ARG A 44 -12.70 3.90 7.15
CA ARG A 44 -13.61 4.85 7.78
C ARG A 44 -13.34 6.28 7.35
N THR A 45 -12.08 6.71 7.38
CA THR A 45 -11.68 8.07 7.02
C THR A 45 -12.04 8.37 5.56
N LEU A 46 -11.72 7.47 4.63
CA LEU A 46 -12.11 7.66 3.23
C LEU A 46 -13.64 7.66 3.05
N ARG A 47 -14.34 6.76 3.73
CA ARG A 47 -15.81 6.67 3.64
C ARG A 47 -16.46 7.99 4.09
N GLU A 48 -16.01 8.53 5.22
CA GLU A 48 -16.52 9.80 5.76
C GLU A 48 -16.14 10.99 4.87
N ALA A 49 -14.93 11.00 4.31
CA ALA A 49 -14.49 12.03 3.36
C ALA A 49 -15.33 12.04 2.08
N ASP A 50 -15.76 10.86 1.61
CA ASP A 50 -16.66 10.70 0.47
C ASP A 50 -18.14 10.94 0.82
N GLY A 51 -18.45 11.28 2.08
CA GLY A 51 -19.81 11.53 2.55
C GLY A 51 -20.71 10.28 2.59
N MET A 52 -20.13 9.07 2.57
CA MET A 52 -20.88 7.82 2.54
C MET A 52 -21.22 7.34 3.96
N THR A 53 -22.40 6.78 4.14
CA THR A 53 -22.78 6.02 5.34
C THR A 53 -22.22 4.60 5.29
N GLN A 54 -22.11 3.95 6.45
CA GLN A 54 -21.73 2.53 6.51
C GLN A 54 -22.71 1.61 5.76
N GLN A 55 -24.00 1.98 5.71
CA GLN A 55 -25.01 1.21 5.00
C GLN A 55 -24.79 1.31 3.49
N GLU A 56 -24.53 2.49 2.95
CA GLU A 56 -24.26 2.67 1.52
C GLU A 56 -23.01 1.93 1.06
N LEU A 57 -21.93 1.96 1.88
CA LEU A 57 -20.74 1.17 1.58
C LEU A 57 -21.05 -0.33 1.60
N ALA A 58 -21.81 -0.79 2.60
CA ALA A 58 -22.24 -2.19 2.70
C ALA A 58 -23.04 -2.62 1.47
N ASP A 59 -24.00 -1.80 1.03
CA ASP A 59 -24.85 -2.07 -0.13
C ASP A 59 -24.03 -2.15 -1.42
N LYS A 60 -23.08 -1.21 -1.62
CA LYS A 60 -22.18 -1.19 -2.78
C LYS A 60 -21.35 -2.46 -2.94
N ILE A 61 -20.90 -3.05 -1.83
CA ILE A 61 -20.08 -4.26 -1.86
C ILE A 61 -20.86 -5.54 -1.58
N GLY A 62 -22.17 -5.48 -1.34
CA GLY A 62 -22.99 -6.65 -1.00
C GLY A 62 -22.61 -7.26 0.36
N SER A 63 -22.47 -6.42 1.39
CA SER A 63 -22.16 -6.82 2.77
C SER A 63 -23.24 -6.32 3.74
N LYS A 64 -23.11 -6.68 5.02
CA LYS A 64 -23.98 -6.17 6.09
C LYS A 64 -23.35 -4.93 6.71
N LYS A 65 -24.14 -3.90 7.01
CA LYS A 65 -23.67 -2.70 7.76
C LYS A 65 -22.90 -3.05 9.03
N GLN A 66 -23.38 -4.04 9.78
CA GLN A 66 -22.72 -4.51 11.01
C GLN A 66 -21.29 -5.00 10.74
N PHE A 67 -21.07 -5.66 9.61
CA PHE A 67 -19.74 -6.13 9.22
C PHE A 67 -18.84 -4.95 8.85
N ILE A 68 -19.34 -3.94 8.11
CA ILE A 68 -18.59 -2.70 7.87
C ILE A 68 -18.19 -2.04 9.19
N SER A 69 -19.12 -1.91 10.14
CA SER A 69 -18.82 -1.35 11.45
C SER A 69 -17.77 -2.17 12.22
N ALA A 70 -17.79 -3.50 12.11
CA ALA A 70 -16.81 -4.36 12.76
C ALA A 70 -15.42 -4.21 12.13
N VAL A 71 -15.35 -4.08 10.80
CA VAL A 71 -14.10 -3.81 10.07
C VAL A 71 -13.54 -2.43 10.43
N GLU A 72 -14.36 -1.37 10.40
CA GLU A 72 -13.94 -0.01 10.73
C GLU A 72 -13.47 0.17 12.17
N THR A 73 -13.84 -0.75 13.07
CA THR A 73 -13.42 -0.75 14.48
C THR A 73 -12.35 -1.80 14.80
N GLY A 74 -11.83 -2.50 13.80
CA GLY A 74 -10.81 -3.54 13.96
C GLY A 74 -11.29 -4.81 14.65
N ARG A 75 -12.61 -4.96 14.87
CA ARG A 75 -13.19 -6.18 15.48
C ARG A 75 -13.22 -7.36 14.52
N GLU A 76 -13.28 -7.09 13.23
CA GLU A 76 -13.25 -8.11 12.18
C GLU A 76 -12.08 -7.83 11.23
N LYS A 77 -11.28 -8.87 10.97
CA LYS A 77 -10.18 -8.82 10.01
C LYS A 77 -10.68 -9.24 8.63
N VAL A 78 -10.12 -8.63 7.60
CA VAL A 78 -10.50 -8.91 6.21
C VAL A 78 -9.33 -9.38 5.37
N GLY A 79 -9.62 -10.11 4.30
CA GLY A 79 -8.64 -10.48 3.29
C GLY A 79 -8.51 -9.45 2.17
N LEU A 80 -7.51 -9.67 1.31
CA LEU A 80 -7.21 -8.78 0.17
C LEU A 80 -8.38 -8.64 -0.82
N ASP A 81 -9.14 -9.71 -1.05
CA ASP A 81 -10.34 -9.68 -1.91
C ASP A 81 -11.37 -8.65 -1.42
N TYR A 82 -11.61 -8.64 -0.11
CA TYR A 82 -12.56 -7.72 0.49
C TYR A 82 -12.07 -6.27 0.44
N ALA A 83 -10.77 -6.06 0.69
CA ALA A 83 -10.15 -4.75 0.52
C ALA A 83 -10.25 -4.24 -0.93
N ASN A 84 -10.11 -5.13 -1.93
CA ASN A 84 -10.31 -4.79 -3.33
C ASN A 84 -11.76 -4.39 -3.64
N ARG A 85 -12.74 -5.11 -3.10
CA ARG A 85 -14.16 -4.75 -3.24
C ARG A 85 -14.46 -3.37 -2.66
N ILE A 86 -13.93 -3.05 -1.49
CA ILE A 86 -14.05 -1.71 -0.88
C ILE A 86 -13.41 -0.65 -1.78
N ALA A 87 -12.15 -0.87 -2.20
CA ALA A 87 -11.42 0.09 -3.04
C ALA A 87 -12.20 0.39 -4.33
N ILE A 88 -12.68 -0.63 -5.03
CA ILE A 88 -13.48 -0.49 -6.25
C ILE A 88 -14.80 0.25 -5.97
N ALA A 89 -15.52 -0.11 -4.91
CA ALA A 89 -16.81 0.51 -4.58
C ALA A 89 -16.72 2.02 -4.27
N MET A 90 -15.56 2.44 -3.77
CA MET A 90 -15.24 3.83 -3.43
C MET A 90 -14.46 4.55 -4.57
N GLY A 91 -14.07 3.85 -5.63
CA GLY A 91 -13.38 4.45 -6.79
C GLY A 91 -11.88 4.65 -6.62
N TYR A 92 -11.23 3.93 -5.70
CA TYR A 92 -9.80 4.02 -5.41
C TYR A 92 -9.01 2.83 -5.98
N SER A 93 -7.71 3.02 -6.18
CA SER A 93 -6.80 1.93 -6.50
C SER A 93 -6.60 0.98 -5.32
N LEU A 94 -6.38 -0.31 -5.59
CA LEU A 94 -6.12 -1.33 -4.55
C LEU A 94 -4.81 -1.10 -3.79
N ALA A 95 -3.79 -0.50 -4.42
CA ALA A 95 -2.44 -0.40 -3.87
C ALA A 95 -2.36 0.17 -2.43
N PRO A 96 -2.97 1.32 -2.09
CA PRO A 96 -2.95 1.83 -0.71
C PRO A 96 -3.70 0.92 0.27
N PHE A 97 -4.85 0.37 -0.11
CA PHE A 97 -5.61 -0.56 0.73
C PHE A 97 -4.80 -1.83 1.03
N ALA A 98 -4.18 -2.40 0.01
CA ALA A 98 -3.32 -3.57 0.16
C ALA A 98 -2.09 -3.26 1.04
N LYS A 99 -1.48 -2.08 0.87
CA LYS A 99 -0.33 -1.66 1.68
C LYS A 99 -0.70 -1.64 3.16
N ILE A 100 -1.78 -0.94 3.51
CA ILE A 100 -2.20 -0.76 4.91
C ILE A 100 -2.65 -2.09 5.50
N LEU A 101 -3.47 -2.86 4.78
CA LEU A 101 -3.96 -4.16 5.24
C LEU A 101 -2.82 -5.13 5.57
N ILE A 102 -1.86 -5.28 4.64
CA ILE A 102 -0.78 -6.25 4.81
C ILE A 102 0.22 -5.75 5.86
N ASN A 103 0.50 -4.44 5.92
CA ASN A 103 1.34 -3.88 6.97
C ASN A 103 0.75 -4.12 8.37
N GLU A 104 -0.56 -3.89 8.55
CA GLU A 104 -1.24 -4.16 9.82
C GLU A 104 -1.12 -5.63 10.21
N GLN A 105 -1.39 -6.55 9.27
CA GLN A 105 -1.27 -7.99 9.50
C GLN A 105 0.15 -8.41 9.85
N LEU A 106 1.16 -7.88 9.14
CA LEU A 106 2.56 -8.23 9.41
C LEU A 106 3.03 -7.70 10.75
N LYS A 107 2.65 -6.48 11.14
CA LYS A 107 3.01 -5.89 12.43
C LYS A 107 2.53 -6.72 13.62
N GLU A 108 1.43 -7.45 13.47
CA GLU A 108 0.93 -8.38 14.48
C GLU A 108 1.86 -9.59 14.67
N TYR A 109 2.51 -10.06 13.59
CA TYR A 109 3.43 -11.20 13.65
C TYR A 109 4.85 -10.77 14.03
N ASP A 110 5.37 -9.75 13.36
CA ASP A 110 6.70 -9.20 13.57
C ASP A 110 6.68 -7.68 13.28
N PRO A 111 6.76 -6.83 14.32
CA PRO A 111 6.73 -5.38 14.18
C PRO A 111 7.86 -4.79 13.33
N THR A 112 8.91 -5.55 13.04
CA THR A 112 10.07 -5.09 12.25
C THR A 112 9.88 -5.32 10.74
N LEU A 113 8.84 -6.04 10.33
CA LEU A 113 8.56 -6.30 8.93
C LEU A 113 7.81 -5.15 8.26
N GLU A 114 8.25 -4.81 7.05
CA GLU A 114 7.60 -3.82 6.19
C GLU A 114 7.39 -4.40 4.78
N ILE A 115 6.31 -3.98 4.12
CA ILE A 115 6.08 -4.34 2.71
C ILE A 115 6.36 -3.19 1.75
N ASP A 116 6.97 -3.58 0.64
CA ASP A 116 7.23 -2.73 -0.52
C ASP A 116 6.41 -3.23 -1.73
N ILE A 117 5.38 -2.48 -2.09
CA ILE A 117 4.52 -2.78 -3.25
C ILE A 117 5.09 -2.09 -4.49
N ARG A 118 5.61 -2.89 -5.42
CA ARG A 118 6.11 -2.42 -6.72
C ARG A 118 5.10 -2.72 -7.82
N SER A 119 4.66 -1.69 -8.52
CA SER A 119 3.94 -1.85 -9.79
C SER A 119 4.96 -2.15 -10.89
N LYS A 120 4.78 -3.26 -11.61
CA LYS A 120 5.44 -3.46 -12.91
C LYS A 120 4.55 -2.80 -13.97
N LYS A 121 5.14 -2.03 -14.89
CA LYS A 121 4.42 -1.61 -16.10
C LYS A 121 3.96 -2.88 -16.82
N ALA A 122 2.65 -3.01 -17.05
CA ALA A 122 2.16 -3.97 -18.02
C ALA A 122 2.79 -3.58 -19.38
N SER A 123 3.47 -4.54 -20.02
CA SER A 123 4.06 -4.36 -21.35
C SER A 123 2.99 -4.23 -22.42
#